data_AF-A0A157MMQ0-F1
#
_entry.id   AF-A0A157MMQ0-F1
#
_cell.length_a   1.000
_cell.length_b   1.000
_cell.length_c   1.000
_cell.angle_alpha   90.00
_cell.angle_beta   90.00
_cell.angle_gamma   90.00
#
_symmetry.space_group_name_H-M   'P 1'
#
loop_
_entity.id
_entity.type
_entity.pdbx_description
1 polymer ?
#
loop_
_entity_poly.entity_id
_entity_poly.type
_entity_poly.pdbx_seq_one_letter_code
_entity_poly.pdbx_strand_id
1 'polypeptide(L)' 'MGIVNIDDELHDQLRKASSVSCRSINAQAAFWIRIGMLCEMQPTLSFNDIVTRELRAAGVAVPSPASLSA' A
#
# COMPACT_ATOMS: atom_id res chain seq x y z
N MET A 1 -20.94 7.24 0.49
CA MET A 1 -19.49 7.48 0.58
C MET A 1 -19.22 8.18 1.90
N GLY A 2 -18.35 7.62 2.76
CA GLY A 2 -17.88 8.34 3.94
C GLY A 2 -16.76 9.28 3.51
N ILE A 3 -16.88 10.58 3.80
CA ILE A 3 -15.85 11.56 3.52
C ILE A 3 -14.90 11.57 4.72
N VAL A 4 -13.62 11.32 4.48
CA VAL A 4 -12.57 11.47 5.49
C VAL A 4 -11.89 12.80 5.23
N ASN A 5 -11.91 13.69 6.22
CA ASN A 5 -11.20 14.95 6.14
C ASN A 5 -9.71 14.72 6.41
N ILE A 6 -8.84 15.33 5.59
CA ILE A 6 -7.39 15.27 5.75
C ILE A 6 -6.83 16.68 5.56
N ASP A 7 -5.74 16.97 6.28
CA ASP A 7 -5.06 18.26 6.18
C ASP A 7 -4.53 18.51 4.75
N ASP A 8 -4.54 19.77 4.31
CA ASP A 8 -4.15 20.17 2.96
C ASP A 8 -2.69 19.79 2.64
N GLU A 9 -1.78 19.95 3.60
CA GLU A 9 -0.37 19.58 3.44
C GLU A 9 -0.25 18.06 3.22
N LEU A 10 -0.96 17.27 4.03
CA LEU A 10 -0.96 15.81 3.90
C LEU A 10 -1.58 15.36 2.57
N HIS A 11 -2.66 16.00 2.13
CA HIS A 11 -3.28 15.74 0.84
C HIS A 11 -2.31 16.00 -0.33
N ASP A 12 -1.54 17.09 -0.26
CA ASP A 12 -0.52 17.39 -1.26
C ASP A 12 0.64 16.38 -1.26
N GLN A 13 1.06 15.88 -0.09
CA GLN A 13 2.05 14.80 -0.02
C GLN A 13 1.49 13.48 -0.60
N LEU A 14 0.24 13.13 -0.31
CA LEU A 14 -0.43 11.95 -0.90
C LEU A 14 -0.50 12.05 -2.43
N ARG A 15 -0.83 13.23 -2.96
CA ARG A 15 -0.85 13.51 -4.40
C ARG A 15 0.53 13.30 -5.04
N LYS A 16 1.61 13.75 -4.40
CA LYS A 16 2.97 13.54 -4.89
C LYS A 16 3.37 12.06 -4.82
N ALA A 17 3.05 11.37 -3.73
CA ALA A 17 3.41 9.96 -3.55
C ALA A 17 2.65 9.03 -4.51
N SER A 18 1.41 9.38 -4.88
CA SER A 18 0.59 8.57 -5.77
C SER A 18 1.16 8.47 -7.18
N SER A 19 1.85 9.51 -7.67
CA SER A 19 2.49 9.50 -8.99
C SER A 19 3.65 8.50 -9.06
N VAL A 20 4.48 8.42 -8.01
CA VAL A 20 5.60 7.46 -7.89
C VAL A 20 5.09 6.03 -7.71
N SER A 21 3.99 5.87 -6.99
CA SER A 21 3.43 4.55 -6.65
C SER A 21 2.53 3.98 -7.75
N CYS A 22 2.34 4.67 -8.87
CA CYS A 22 1.44 4.30 -9.96
C CYS A 22 0.00 4.02 -9.49
N ARG A 23 -0.53 4.86 -8.59
CA ARG A 23 -1.88 4.72 -8.00
C ARG A 23 -2.66 6.03 -8.08
N SER A 24 -3.99 5.97 -7.98
CA SER A 24 -4.80 7.17 -7.74
C SER A 24 -4.59 7.70 -6.32
N ILE A 25 -4.91 8.97 -6.08
CA ILE A 25 -4.82 9.58 -4.73
C ILE A 25 -5.66 8.80 -3.72
N ASN A 26 -6.88 8.41 -4.10
CA ASN A 26 -7.77 7.62 -3.24
C ASN A 26 -7.18 6.24 -2.94
N ALA A 27 -6.56 5.58 -3.93
CA ALA A 27 -5.90 4.30 -3.71
C ALA A 27 -4.67 4.43 -2.80
N GLN A 28 -3.93 5.54 -2.90
CA GLN A 28 -2.80 5.85 -2.02
C GLN A 28 -3.25 6.09 -0.57
N ALA A 29 -4.35 6.84 -0.37
CA ALA A 29 -4.93 7.04 0.96
C ALA A 29 -5.46 5.72 1.55
N ALA A 30 -6.21 4.94 0.76
CA ALA A 30 -6.74 3.64 1.19
C ALA A 30 -5.63 2.65 1.57
N PHE A 31 -4.51 2.66 0.83
CA PHE A 31 -3.33 1.87 1.16
C PHE A 31 -2.82 2.22 2.57
N TRP A 32 -2.58 3.49 2.86
CA TRP A 32 -2.06 3.90 4.17
C TRP A 32 -3.02 3.66 5.33
N ILE A 33 -4.33 3.86 5.12
CA ILE A 33 -5.36 3.54 6.14
C ILE A 33 -5.34 2.04 6.46
N ARG A 34 -5.30 1.18 5.43
CA ARG A 34 -5.24 -0.28 5.62
C ARG A 34 -3.94 -0.70 6.32
N ILE A 35 -2.80 -0.16 5.89
CA ILE A 35 -1.50 -0.47 6.49
C ILE A 35 -1.46 -0.05 7.96
N GLY A 36 -1.91 1.18 8.29
CA GLY A 36 -1.98 1.66 9.67
C GLY A 36 -2.79 0.73 10.57
N MET A 37 -4.00 0.36 10.11
CA MET A 37 -4.86 -0.59 10.83
C MET A 37 -4.20 -1.96 11.02
N LEU A 38 -3.47 -2.47 10.01
CA LEU A 38 -2.74 -3.75 10.13
C LEU A 38 -1.58 -3.66 11.11
N CYS A 39 -0.84 -2.55 11.12
CA CYS A 39 0.21 -2.30 12.10
C CYS A 39 -0.34 -2.27 13.53
N GLU A 40 -1.48 -1.62 13.75
CA GLU A 40 -2.15 -1.59 15.07
C GLU A 40 -2.61 -2.98 15.51
N MET A 41 -3.15 -3.78 14.60
CA MET A 41 -3.62 -5.13 14.92
C MET A 41 -2.50 -6.18 15.05
N GLN A 42 -1.31 -5.92 14.50
CA GLN A 42 -0.13 -6.78 14.63
C GLN A 42 1.11 -5.95 14.96
N PRO A 43 1.23 -5.43 16.19
CA PRO A 43 2.27 -4.46 16.55
C PRO A 43 3.69 -5.02 16.53
N THR A 44 3.84 -6.35 16.48
CA THR A 44 5.14 -7.03 16.41
C THR A 44 5.65 -7.22 14.98
N LEU A 45 4.82 -6.99 13.97
CA LEU A 45 5.21 -7.13 12.57
C LEU A 45 5.75 -5.80 12.05
N SER A 46 6.82 -5.86 11.27
CA SER A 46 7.28 -4.68 10.54
C SER A 46 6.35 -4.35 9.38
N PHE A 47 6.41 -3.12 8.87
CA PHE A 47 5.72 -2.73 7.63
C PHE A 47 6.02 -3.71 6.48
N ASN A 48 7.28 -4.12 6.33
CA ASN A 48 7.69 -5.04 5.28
C ASN A 48 7.03 -6.42 5.45
N ASP A 49 6.97 -6.94 6.67
CA ASP A 49 6.33 -8.23 6.96
C ASP A 49 4.84 -8.19 6.61
N ILE A 50 4.17 -7.09 6.97
CA ILE A 50 2.75 -6.86 6.63
C ILE A 50 2.59 -6.86 5.10
N VAL A 51 3.34 -6.03 4.38
CA VAL A 51 3.24 -5.92 2.92
C VAL A 51 3.52 -7.25 2.23
N THR A 52 4.58 -7.97 2.63
CA THR A 52 4.90 -9.29 2.08
C THR A 52 3.78 -10.29 2.33
N ARG A 53 3.19 -10.30 3.54
CA ARG A 53 2.06 -11.17 3.85
C ARG A 53 0.84 -10.84 2.97
N GLU A 54 0.46 -9.57 2.84
CA GLU A 54 -0.70 -9.16 2.05
C GLU A 54 -0.50 -9.49 0.56
N LEU A 55 0.70 -9.28 0.01
CA LEU A 55 1.03 -9.66 -1.37
C LEU A 55 0.93 -11.18 -1.58
N ARG A 56 1.47 -11.97 -0.65
CA ARG A 56 1.38 -13.44 -0.70
C ARG A 56 -0.06 -13.93 -0.58
N ALA A 57 -0.85 -13.34 0.32
CA ALA A 57 -2.27 -13.66 0.48
C ALA A 57 -3.09 -13.34 -0.78
N ALA A 58 -2.69 -12.31 -1.53
CA ALA A 58 -3.26 -11.97 -2.84
C ALA A 58 -2.75 -12.86 -3.99
N GLY A 59 -1.86 -13.82 -3.73
CA GLY A 59 -1.26 -14.68 -4.75
C GLY A 59 -0.21 -13.98 -5.64
N VAL A 60 0.26 -12.80 -5.24
CA VAL A 60 1.32 -12.09 -5.98
C VAL A 60 2.64 -12.82 -5.73
N ALA A 61 3.17 -13.42 -6.80
CA ALA A 61 4.48 -14.05 -6.80
C ALA A 61 5.46 -13.20 -7.62
N VAL A 62 6.73 -13.23 -7.24
CA VAL A 62 7.80 -12.72 -8.11
C VAL A 62 7.89 -13.68 -9.30
N PRO A 63 7.84 -13.18 -10.55
CA PRO A 63 8.04 -14.03 -11.72
C PRO A 63 9.36 -14.77 -11.62
N SER A 64 9.35 -16.07 -11.88
CA SER A 64 10.59 -16.86 -11.92
C SER A 64 11.50 -16.34 -13.02
N PRO A 65 12.83 -16.27 -12.84
CA PRO A 65 13.76 -15.90 -13.91
C PRO A 65 13.58 -16.74 -15.19
N ALA A 66 13.12 -18.00 -15.05
CA ALA A 66 12.82 -18.90 -16.16
C ALA A 66 11.58 -18.53 -17.00
N SER A 67 10.75 -17.59 -16.52
CA SER A 67 9.54 -17.12 -17.22
C SER A 67 9.77 -15.90 -18.11
N LEU A 68 10.98 -15.34 -18.10
CA LEU A 68 11.37 -14.15 -18.89
C LEU A 68 12.12 -14.51 -20.19
N SER A 69 12.30 -15.80 -20.49
CA SER A 69 13.08 -16.29 -21.63
C SER A 69 12.23 -16.91 -22.76
N ALA A 70 10.98 -16.46 -22.93
CA ALA A 70 10.09 -16.90 -24.01
C ALA A 70 9.68 -15.73 -24.91
#